data_AF-A0A1H1BR24-F1
#
_entry.id   AF-A0A1H1BR24-F1
#
_cell.length_a   1.000
_cell.length_b   1.000
_cell.length_c   1.000
_cell.angle_alpha   90.00
_cell.angle_beta   90.00
_cell.angle_gamma   90.00
#
_symmetry.space_group_name_H-M   'P 1'
#
loop_
_entity.id
_entity.type
_entity.pdbx_description
1 polymer ?
#
loop_
_entity_poly.entity_id
_entity_poly.type
_entity_poly.pdbx_seq_one_letter_code
_entity_poly.pdbx_strand_id
1 'polypeptide(L)' 'MLETCANCRANVPARRYHVHLSTDEVVEIPLCEGCRYKFVTAEWVDTVV' A
#
# COMPACT_ATOMS: atom_id res chain seq x y z
N MET A 1 8.08 13.40 -1.95
CA MET A 1 9.08 13.02 -0.93
C MET A 1 9.50 11.58 -1.23
N LEU A 2 10.80 11.26 -1.13
CA LEU A 2 11.25 9.87 -1.27
C LEU A 2 11.05 9.18 0.09
N GLU A 3 10.38 8.04 0.09
CA GLU A 3 10.13 7.21 1.28
C GLU A 3 10.29 5.74 0.90
N THR A 4 10.69 4.91 1.86
CA THR A 4 10.84 3.48 1.66
C THR A 4 9.47 2.82 1.48
N CYS A 5 9.21 2.28 0.30
CA CYS A 5 7.99 1.53 0.03
C CYS A 5 7.91 0.31 0.97
N ALA A 6 6.80 0.14 1.69
CA ALA A 6 6.59 -0.95 2.64
C ALA A 6 6.63 -2.33 1.96
N ASN A 7 6.23 -2.40 0.69
CA ASN A 7 6.19 -3.65 -0.07
C ASN A 7 7.54 -4.01 -0.70
N CYS A 8 8.07 -3.19 -1.61
CA CYS A 8 9.28 -3.52 -2.37
C CYS A 8 10.59 -3.05 -1.71
N ARG A 9 10.52 -2.34 -0.58
CA ARG A 9 11.66 -1.78 0.16
C ARG A 9 12.53 -0.79 -0.62
N ALA A 10 12.13 -0.39 -1.82
CA ALA A 10 12.83 0.61 -2.60
C ALA A 10 12.61 2.01 -2.01
N ASN A 11 13.64 2.85 -2.05
CA ASN A 11 13.55 4.27 -1.71
C ASN A 11 13.11 5.05 -2.95
N VAL A 12 11.80 5.29 -3.08
CA VAL A 12 11.15 5.82 -4.28
C VAL A 12 10.08 6.83 -3.89
N PRO A 13 9.49 7.58 -4.84
CA PRO A 13 8.30 8.39 -4.54
C PRO A 13 7.18 7.46 -4.04
N ALA A 14 6.88 7.56 -2.75
CA ALA A 14 5.81 6.82 -2.10
C ALA A 14 4.85 7.79 -1.43
N ARG A 15 3.61 7.32 -1.24
CA ARG A 15 2.56 8.00 -0.47
C ARG A 15 2.02 7.03 0.56
N ARG A 16 1.55 7.56 1.68
CA ARG A 16 0.83 6.78 2.69
C ARG A 16 -0.59 6.52 2.19
N TYR A 17 -1.01 5.26 2.27
CA TYR A 17 -2.37 4.83 1.93
C TYR A 17 -2.97 4.07 3.10
N HIS A 18 -4.29 4.17 3.24
CA HIS A 18 -5.08 3.32 4.12
C HIS A 18 -5.50 2.08 3.34
N VAL A 19 -4.95 0.93 3.73
CA VAL A 19 -5.30 -0.37 3.15
C VAL A 19 -6.30 -1.03 4.07
N HIS A 20 -7.52 -1.19 3.56
CA HIS A 20 -8.59 -1.97 4.18
C HIS A 20 -8.38 -3.43 3.85
N LEU A 21 -8.17 -4.25 4.86
CA LEU A 21 -8.01 -5.69 4.74
C LEU A 21 -9.37 -6.38 4.89
N SER A 22 -9.52 -7.55 4.30
CA SER A 22 -10.76 -8.35 4.40
C SER A 22 -11.06 -8.85 5.83
N THR A 23 -10.18 -8.57 6.79
CA THR A 23 -10.34 -8.81 8.22
C THR A 23 -10.99 -7.63 8.96
N ASP A 24 -11.50 -6.62 8.25
CA ASP A 24 -11.94 -5.31 8.79
C ASP A 24 -10.82 -4.50 9.46
N GLU A 25 -9.57 -4.91 9.30
CA GLU A 25 -8.40 -4.17 9.77
C GLU A 25 -8.01 -3.08 8.76
N VAL A 26 -7.55 -1.93 9.28
CA VAL A 26 -7.03 -0.83 8.45
C VAL A 26 -5.59 -0.57 8.83
N VAL A 27 -4.70 -0.63 7.83
CA VAL A 27 -3.27 -0.35 8.02
C VAL A 27 -2.85 0.84 7.18
N GLU A 28 -2.06 1.74 7.78
CA GLU A 28 -1.45 2.86 7.06
C GLU A 28 -0.02 2.48 6.65
N ILE A 29 0.22 2.37 5.34
CA ILE A 29 1.54 1.99 4.83
C ILE A 29 1.99 2.89 3.67
N PRO A 30 3.29 3.23 3.59
CA PRO A 30 3.84 3.94 2.44
C PRO A 30 4.00 2.99 1.25
N LEU A 31 3.33 3.29 0.13
CA LEU A 31 3.43 2.52 -1.11
C LEU A 31 3.87 3.41 -2.27
N CYS A 32 4.72 2.86 -3.14
CA CYS A 32 4.94 3.43 -4.47
C CYS A 32 3.77 3.08 -5.40
N GLU A 33 3.60 3.84 -6.50
CA GLU A 33 2.45 3.65 -7.40
C GLU A 33 2.34 2.22 -7.95
N GLY A 34 3.48 1.60 -8.31
CA GLY A 34 3.48 0.21 -8.79
C GLY A 34 3.07 -0.81 -7.71
N CYS A 35 3.45 -0.59 -6.46
CA CYS A 35 3.05 -1.49 -5.35
C CYS A 35 1.61 -1.24 -4.90
N ARG A 36 1.11 -0.01 -4.99
CA ARG A 36 -0.30 0.31 -4.75
C ARG A 36 -1.21 -0.52 -5.64
N TYR A 37 -0.91 -0.61 -6.94
CA TYR A 37 -1.72 -1.40 -7.87
C TYR A 37 -1.78 -2.89 -7.49
N LYS A 38 -0.65 -3.46 -7.05
CA LYS A 38 -0.59 -4.85 -6.58
C LYS A 38 -1.49 -5.11 -5.36
N PHE A 39 -1.56 -4.14 -4.45
CA PHE A 39 -2.42 -4.23 -3.27
C PHE A 39 -3.90 -4.12 -3.65
N VAL A 40 -4.27 -3.20 -4.55
CA VAL A 40 -5.66 -3.08 -5.04
C VAL A 40 -6.17 -4.37 -5.70
N THR A 41 -5.28 -5.19 -6.27
CA THR A 41 -5.64 -6.47 -6.90
C THR A 41 -5.49 -7.69 -6.00
N ALA A 42 -5.06 -7.53 -4.75
CA ALA A 42 -4.83 -8.65 -3.85
C ALA A 42 -6.14 -9.10 -3.19
N GLU A 43 -6.41 -10.40 -3.15
CA GLU A 43 -7.68 -10.96 -2.65
C GLU A 43 -7.96 -10.70 -1.17
N TRP A 44 -6.93 -10.35 -0.40
CA TRP A 44 -7.02 -10.02 1.04
C TRP A 44 -7.14 -8.51 1.31
N VAL A 45 -7.21 -7.70 0.25
CA VAL A 45 -7.40 -6.24 0.31
C VAL A 45 -8.77 -5.91 -0.26
N ASP A 46 -9.58 -5.21 0.53
CA ASP A 46 -10.89 -4.75 0.09
C ASP A 46 -10.77 -3.43 -0.67
N THR A 47 -9.97 -2.49 -0.16
CA THR A 47 -9.79 -1.15 -0.76
C THR A 47 -8.49 -0.49 -0.31
N VAL A 48 -7.93 0.38 -1.17
CA VAL A 48 -6.78 1.24 -0.87
C VAL A 48 -7.16 2.70 -1.08
N VAL A 49 -7.18 3.51 -0.01
CA VAL A 49 -7.52 4.94 -0.01
C VAL A 49 -6.28 5.80 0.18
#